data_AF-A0A8I1PB24-F1
#
_entry.id   AF-A0A8I1PB24-F1
#
_cell.length_a   1.000
_cell.length_b   1.000
_cell.length_c   1.000
_cell.angle_alpha   90.00
_cell.angle_beta   90.00
_cell.angle_gamma   90.00
#
_symmetry.space_group_name_H-M   'P 1'
#
loop_
_entity.id
_entity.type
_entity.pdbx_description
1 polymer ?
#
loop_
_entity_poly.entity_id
_entity_poly.type
_entity_poly.pdbx_seq_one_letter_code
_entity_poly.pdbx_strand_id
1 'polypeptide(L)'
;MPGRLVTVPPGAGAADRWVAAVALGGQGHYARAVTLLLGLLHDPAVPRVVAAHAAVTLASHRRQLGGHSAARRYDALGLRLATGAAAVPGVPSVAAARADALTGLAADALGTGDLRGSHDLLARATAACTVVDPAGADRSAIRAGWVAAELALFSGDGPAASRAADAAAARAAGSRSSRHRVKSAIVAGVSRAAARPDAAPDVLLELDALAAAALRLGLLPLHWPASLAAADLADRPGVAAAAAVMAAEGAATARSWGDVLGLASGAEVACHPPDGRVRPPVRRPDTSVAATRSALPSAPRRRPSDVAECAGNANDRHVNRSSDAPNDTVSDTPRRRHAAAATLSVLYSRSDPIGRRLMGESAWVPGWHRVM
;
A
#
# COMPACT_ATOMS: atom_id res chain seq x y z
N MET A 1 3.71 7.12 -14.89
CA MET A 1 4.18 8.05 -13.84
C MET A 1 3.70 7.58 -12.49
N PRO A 2 4.61 7.33 -11.53
CA PRO A 2 4.24 7.02 -10.15
C PRO A 2 3.28 8.06 -9.56
N GLY A 3 2.30 7.61 -8.77
CA GLY A 3 1.30 8.49 -8.16
C GLY A 3 0.21 9.04 -9.11
N ARG A 4 0.27 8.80 -10.43
CA ARG A 4 -0.82 9.22 -11.34
C ARG A 4 -2.08 8.43 -11.03
N LEU A 5 -3.19 9.16 -10.90
CA LEU A 5 -4.49 8.57 -10.66
C LEU A 5 -4.89 7.62 -11.80
N VAL A 6 -5.32 6.42 -11.46
CA VAL A 6 -5.78 5.44 -12.45
C VAL A 6 -7.12 5.88 -13.05
N THR A 7 -7.19 5.84 -14.38
CA THR A 7 -8.38 6.10 -15.18
C THR A 7 -8.85 4.83 -15.87
N VAL A 8 -10.14 4.53 -15.80
CA VAL A 8 -10.75 3.39 -16.50
C VAL A 8 -11.46 3.92 -17.75
N PRO A 9 -11.03 3.55 -18.96
CA PRO A 9 -11.73 3.95 -20.18
C PRO A 9 -13.18 3.43 -20.20
N PRO A 10 -14.12 4.17 -20.79
CA PRO A 10 -15.44 3.63 -21.12
C PRO A 10 -15.30 2.34 -21.94
N GLY A 11 -16.08 1.30 -21.60
CA GLY A 11 -16.03 0.02 -22.30
C GLY A 11 -14.84 -0.90 -21.96
N ALA A 12 -14.00 -0.54 -20.97
CA ALA A 12 -12.92 -1.41 -20.52
C ALA A 12 -13.44 -2.80 -20.08
N GLY A 13 -12.72 -3.86 -20.46
CA GLY A 13 -13.10 -5.24 -20.15
C GLY A 13 -13.07 -5.54 -18.64
N ALA A 14 -13.71 -6.65 -18.24
CA ALA A 14 -13.84 -7.01 -16.81
C ALA A 14 -12.47 -7.16 -16.11
N ALA A 15 -11.48 -7.73 -16.80
CA ALA A 15 -10.11 -7.87 -16.31
C ALA A 15 -9.45 -6.50 -16.07
N ASP A 16 -9.56 -5.56 -17.01
CA ASP A 16 -8.97 -4.23 -16.90
C ASP A 16 -9.62 -3.42 -15.77
N ARG A 17 -10.95 -3.53 -15.61
CA ARG A 17 -11.67 -2.91 -14.49
C ARG A 17 -11.21 -3.46 -13.15
N TRP A 18 -10.96 -4.77 -13.07
CA TRP A 18 -10.43 -5.39 -11.86
C TRP A 18 -9.02 -4.88 -11.53
N VAL A 19 -8.13 -4.84 -12.52
CA VAL A 19 -6.76 -4.31 -12.37
C VAL A 19 -6.78 -2.86 -11.91
N ALA A 20 -7.64 -2.03 -12.51
CA ALA A 20 -7.80 -0.65 -12.10
C ALA A 20 -8.29 -0.52 -10.66
N ALA A 21 -9.20 -1.39 -10.22
CA ALA A 21 -9.65 -1.42 -8.83
C ALA A 21 -8.52 -1.79 -7.86
N VAL A 22 -7.68 -2.78 -8.20
CA VAL A 22 -6.48 -3.14 -7.42
C VAL A 22 -5.55 -1.94 -7.25
N ALA A 23 -5.30 -1.21 -8.33
CA ALA A 23 -4.43 -0.04 -8.31
C ALA A 23 -5.04 1.14 -7.53
N LEU A 24 -6.33 1.44 -7.73
CA LEU A 24 -7.06 2.45 -6.95
C LEU A 24 -7.05 2.15 -5.45
N GLY A 25 -7.29 0.90 -5.07
CA GLY A 25 -7.19 0.45 -3.68
C GLY A 25 -5.77 0.56 -3.14
N GLY A 26 -4.75 0.27 -3.96
CA GLY A 26 -3.35 0.53 -3.63
C GLY A 26 -3.03 2.00 -3.39
N GLN A 27 -3.74 2.90 -4.07
CA GLN A 27 -3.62 4.36 -3.93
C GLN A 27 -4.52 4.95 -2.81
N GLY A 28 -5.31 4.11 -2.13
CA GLY A 28 -6.25 4.54 -1.10
C GLY A 28 -7.54 5.18 -1.63
N HIS A 29 -7.85 5.07 -2.92
CA HIS A 29 -9.12 5.51 -3.50
C HIS A 29 -10.21 4.45 -3.32
N TYR A 30 -10.51 4.09 -2.06
CA TYR A 30 -11.35 2.95 -1.73
C TYR A 30 -12.78 3.06 -2.26
N ALA A 31 -13.41 4.24 -2.23
CA ALA A 31 -14.75 4.42 -2.80
C ALA A 31 -14.79 4.09 -4.30
N ARG A 32 -13.81 4.57 -5.07
CA ARG A 32 -13.72 4.30 -6.51
C ARG A 32 -13.42 2.83 -6.79
N ALA A 33 -12.52 2.23 -6.02
CA ALA A 33 -12.21 0.80 -6.12
C ALA A 33 -13.46 -0.05 -5.82
N VAL A 34 -14.19 0.25 -4.76
CA VAL A 34 -15.42 -0.45 -4.37
C VAL A 34 -16.47 -0.36 -5.47
N THR A 35 -16.68 0.80 -6.10
CA THR A 35 -17.61 0.93 -7.23
C THR A 35 -17.29 -0.04 -8.36
N LEU A 36 -16.01 -0.13 -8.76
CA LEU A 36 -15.58 -1.07 -9.80
C LEU A 36 -15.76 -2.53 -9.37
N LEU A 37 -15.37 -2.87 -8.14
CA LEU A 37 -15.43 -4.24 -7.62
C LEU A 37 -16.88 -4.72 -7.47
N LEU A 38 -17.77 -3.89 -6.92
CA LEU A 38 -19.18 -4.22 -6.83
C LEU A 38 -19.82 -4.32 -8.22
N GLY A 39 -19.45 -3.47 -9.18
CA GLY A 39 -19.90 -3.61 -10.56
C GLY A 39 -19.51 -4.96 -11.16
N LEU A 40 -18.28 -5.42 -10.92
CA LEU A 40 -17.83 -6.75 -11.35
C LEU A 40 -18.53 -7.91 -10.66
N LEU A 41 -18.95 -7.73 -9.40
CA LEU A 41 -19.62 -8.77 -8.62
C LEU A 41 -21.11 -8.93 -8.98
N HIS A 42 -21.77 -7.86 -9.41
CA HIS A 42 -23.21 -7.86 -9.71
C HIS A 42 -23.52 -8.06 -11.21
N ASP A 43 -22.54 -7.91 -12.10
CA ASP A 43 -22.73 -8.10 -13.53
C ASP A 43 -22.68 -9.59 -13.90
N PRO A 44 -23.80 -10.21 -14.33
CA PRO A 44 -23.84 -11.64 -14.68
C PRO A 44 -23.03 -11.98 -15.94
N ALA A 45 -22.66 -10.99 -16.76
CA ALA A 45 -21.79 -11.20 -17.93
C ALA A 45 -20.31 -11.33 -17.55
N VAL A 46 -19.93 -11.01 -16.30
CA VAL A 46 -18.55 -11.13 -15.84
C VAL A 46 -18.20 -12.60 -15.56
N PRO A 47 -17.09 -13.12 -16.13
CA PRO A 47 -16.66 -14.47 -15.84
C PRO A 47 -16.42 -14.69 -14.34
N ARG A 48 -16.88 -15.83 -13.81
CA ARG A 48 -16.80 -16.16 -12.38
C ARG A 48 -15.41 -16.02 -11.78
N VAL A 49 -14.34 -16.33 -12.53
CA VAL A 49 -12.96 -16.15 -12.05
C VAL A 49 -12.60 -14.69 -11.82
N VAL A 50 -13.07 -13.76 -12.67
CA VAL A 50 -12.87 -12.31 -12.48
C VAL A 50 -13.67 -11.83 -11.27
N ALA A 51 -14.93 -12.29 -11.14
CA ALA A 51 -15.75 -11.98 -9.97
C ALA A 51 -15.13 -12.51 -8.67
N ALA A 52 -14.50 -13.70 -8.70
CA ALA A 52 -13.78 -14.26 -7.55
C ALA A 52 -12.61 -13.35 -7.12
N HIS A 53 -11.78 -12.92 -8.08
CA HIS A 53 -10.70 -11.96 -7.81
C HIS A 53 -11.21 -10.60 -7.32
N ALA A 54 -12.35 -10.14 -7.85
CA ALA A 54 -12.99 -8.91 -7.38
C ALA A 54 -13.46 -9.04 -5.91
N ALA A 55 -14.06 -10.17 -5.53
CA ALA A 55 -14.48 -10.43 -4.16
C ALA A 55 -13.29 -10.40 -3.19
N VAL A 56 -12.23 -11.14 -3.51
CA VAL A 56 -10.99 -11.19 -2.72
C VAL A 56 -10.29 -9.82 -2.63
N THR A 57 -10.34 -9.04 -3.70
CA THR A 57 -9.78 -7.68 -3.71
C THR A 57 -10.58 -6.76 -2.80
N LEU A 58 -11.91 -6.84 -2.84
CA LEU A 58 -12.78 -6.09 -1.93
C LEU A 58 -12.56 -6.49 -0.48
N ALA A 59 -12.40 -7.79 -0.20
CA ALA A 59 -12.06 -8.29 1.13
C ALA A 59 -10.76 -7.67 1.66
N SER A 60 -9.70 -7.68 0.83
CA SER A 60 -8.42 -7.06 1.13
C SER A 60 -8.56 -5.56 1.44
N HIS A 61 -9.42 -4.84 0.71
CA HIS A 61 -9.68 -3.42 1.01
C HIS A 61 -10.39 -3.23 2.36
N ARG A 62 -11.39 -4.07 2.68
CA ARG A 62 -12.06 -4.01 3.99
C ARG A 62 -11.10 -4.29 5.14
N ARG A 63 -10.18 -5.25 4.98
CA ARG A 63 -9.09 -5.53 5.94
C ARG A 63 -8.17 -4.35 6.17
N GLN A 64 -7.78 -3.65 5.10
CA GLN A 64 -6.92 -2.45 5.22
C GLN A 64 -7.58 -1.30 5.98
N LEU A 65 -8.91 -1.31 6.08
CA LEU A 65 -9.70 -0.37 6.88
C LEU A 65 -10.04 -0.94 8.27
N GLY A 66 -9.42 -2.06 8.66
CA GLY A 66 -9.58 -2.71 9.94
C GLY A 66 -10.86 -3.56 10.09
N GLY A 67 -11.58 -3.80 9.00
CA GLY A 67 -12.85 -4.51 8.98
C GLY A 67 -12.74 -6.01 8.67
N HIS A 68 -12.09 -6.78 9.54
CA HIS A 68 -11.85 -8.22 9.36
C HIS A 68 -13.14 -9.03 9.19
N SER A 69 -14.15 -8.82 10.03
CA SER A 69 -15.43 -9.55 9.93
C SER A 69 -16.17 -9.26 8.61
N ALA A 70 -16.04 -8.03 8.08
CA ALA A 70 -16.61 -7.66 6.80
C ALA A 70 -15.84 -8.27 5.62
N ALA A 71 -14.51 -8.30 5.71
CA ALA A 71 -13.64 -8.92 4.72
C ALA A 71 -13.89 -10.43 4.58
N ARG A 72 -14.04 -11.14 5.70
CA ARG A 72 -14.25 -12.60 5.74
C ARG A 72 -15.37 -13.07 4.82
N ARG A 73 -16.46 -12.32 4.73
CA ARG A 73 -17.63 -12.63 3.87
C ARG A 73 -17.26 -12.60 2.39
N TYR A 74 -16.42 -11.66 1.98
CA TYR A 74 -15.99 -11.51 0.60
C TYR A 74 -14.91 -12.52 0.21
N ASP A 75 -13.99 -12.87 1.11
CA ASP A 75 -13.04 -13.96 0.84
C ASP A 75 -13.76 -15.32 0.72
N ALA A 76 -14.77 -15.58 1.58
CA ALA A 76 -15.64 -16.76 1.44
C ALA A 76 -16.44 -16.76 0.12
N LEU A 77 -16.96 -15.60 -0.30
CA LEU A 77 -17.59 -15.43 -1.61
C LEU A 77 -16.61 -15.74 -2.75
N GLY A 78 -15.38 -15.23 -2.66
CA GLY A 78 -14.31 -15.47 -3.63
C GLY A 78 -14.02 -16.96 -3.81
N LEU A 79 -13.92 -17.72 -2.70
CA LEU A 79 -13.77 -19.19 -2.75
C LEU A 79 -14.93 -19.88 -3.47
N ARG A 80 -16.16 -19.49 -3.14
CA ARG A 80 -17.36 -20.05 -3.76
C ARG A 80 -17.41 -19.75 -5.26
N LEU A 81 -17.07 -18.54 -5.67
CA LEU A 81 -17.05 -18.13 -7.07
C LEU A 81 -15.95 -18.86 -7.86
N ALA A 82 -14.76 -19.03 -7.26
CA ALA A 82 -13.64 -19.75 -7.85
C ALA A 82 -13.94 -21.25 -8.04
N THR A 83 -14.76 -21.85 -7.20
CA THR A 83 -15.13 -23.27 -7.32
C THR A 83 -15.89 -23.51 -8.63
N GLY A 84 -15.33 -24.35 -9.50
CA GLY A 84 -15.90 -24.67 -10.81
C GLY A 84 -15.82 -23.55 -11.84
N ALA A 85 -15.07 -22.47 -11.59
CA ALA A 85 -14.87 -21.41 -12.57
C ALA A 85 -13.95 -21.88 -13.71
N ALA A 86 -14.27 -21.47 -14.93
CA ALA A 86 -13.38 -21.66 -16.08
C ALA A 86 -12.22 -20.64 -16.05
N ALA A 87 -11.08 -21.03 -16.59
CA ALA A 87 -9.95 -20.13 -16.79
C ALA A 87 -10.30 -19.07 -17.86
N VAL A 88 -9.79 -17.85 -17.68
CA VAL A 88 -9.94 -16.75 -18.64
C VAL A 88 -8.55 -16.24 -18.99
N PRO A 89 -8.16 -16.21 -20.28
CA PRO A 89 -6.86 -15.68 -20.70
C PRO A 89 -6.63 -14.24 -20.23
N GLY A 90 -5.44 -13.95 -19.73
CA GLY A 90 -5.07 -12.61 -19.25
C GLY A 90 -5.63 -12.23 -17.88
N VAL A 91 -6.37 -13.14 -17.22
CA VAL A 91 -6.82 -13.00 -15.83
C VAL A 91 -6.03 -14.00 -14.97
N PRO A 92 -5.60 -13.63 -13.75
CA PRO A 92 -4.96 -14.59 -12.86
C PRO A 92 -5.83 -15.81 -12.60
N SER A 93 -5.18 -16.95 -12.38
CA SER A 93 -5.86 -18.24 -12.38
C SER A 93 -6.91 -18.40 -11.26
N VAL A 94 -7.77 -19.39 -11.42
CA VAL A 94 -8.72 -19.82 -10.39
C VAL A 94 -7.99 -20.26 -9.11
N ALA A 95 -6.84 -20.92 -9.27
CA ALA A 95 -6.00 -21.34 -8.16
C ALA A 95 -5.44 -20.13 -7.39
N ALA A 96 -5.05 -19.05 -8.08
CA ALA A 96 -4.62 -17.81 -7.45
C ALA A 96 -5.77 -17.15 -6.64
N ALA A 97 -6.98 -17.09 -7.21
CA ALA A 97 -8.15 -16.56 -6.48
C ALA A 97 -8.42 -17.36 -5.20
N ARG A 98 -8.33 -18.69 -5.28
CA ARG A 98 -8.49 -19.59 -4.14
C ARG A 98 -7.40 -19.39 -3.09
N ALA A 99 -6.14 -19.32 -3.50
CA ALA A 99 -5.00 -19.13 -2.61
C ALA A 99 -5.09 -17.78 -1.86
N ASP A 100 -5.42 -16.70 -2.57
CA ASP A 100 -5.62 -15.40 -1.94
C ASP A 100 -6.81 -15.36 -0.99
N ALA A 101 -7.92 -16.02 -1.35
CA ALA A 101 -9.10 -16.06 -0.49
C ALA A 101 -8.81 -16.82 0.81
N LEU A 102 -8.10 -17.96 0.74
CA LEU A 102 -7.64 -18.69 1.93
C LEU A 102 -6.67 -17.86 2.77
N THR A 103 -5.72 -17.18 2.12
CA THR A 103 -4.81 -16.23 2.77
C THR A 103 -5.59 -15.11 3.46
N GLY A 104 -6.65 -14.63 2.83
CA GLY A 104 -7.52 -13.61 3.36
C GLY A 104 -8.29 -14.05 4.60
N LEU A 105 -8.90 -15.24 4.54
CA LEU A 105 -9.56 -15.84 5.70
C LEU A 105 -8.59 -16.09 6.85
N ALA A 106 -7.34 -16.49 6.57
CA ALA A 106 -6.32 -16.63 7.60
C ALA A 106 -6.00 -15.29 8.27
N ALA A 107 -5.82 -14.22 7.48
CA ALA A 107 -5.62 -12.87 8.00
C ALA A 107 -6.81 -12.37 8.84
N ASP A 108 -8.04 -12.70 8.45
CA ASP A 108 -9.24 -12.33 9.21
C ASP A 108 -9.39 -13.13 10.51
N ALA A 109 -9.04 -14.42 10.51
CA ALA A 109 -8.96 -15.22 11.72
C ALA A 109 -7.93 -14.61 12.69
N LEU A 110 -6.73 -14.26 12.19
CA LEU A 110 -5.71 -13.58 12.97
C LEU A 110 -6.21 -12.24 13.54
N GLY A 111 -6.79 -11.38 12.71
CA GLY A 111 -7.30 -10.07 13.11
C GLY A 111 -8.52 -10.10 14.04
N THR A 112 -9.11 -11.28 14.26
CA THR A 112 -10.19 -11.51 15.23
C THR A 112 -9.75 -12.35 16.44
N GLY A 113 -8.46 -12.68 16.54
CA GLY A 113 -7.87 -13.42 17.67
C GLY A 113 -7.89 -14.95 17.54
N ASP A 114 -8.38 -15.50 16.43
CA ASP A 114 -8.39 -16.95 16.18
C ASP A 114 -7.05 -17.42 15.58
N LEU A 115 -6.03 -17.56 16.44
CA LEU A 115 -4.68 -17.95 16.02
C LEU A 115 -4.64 -19.36 15.41
N ARG A 116 -5.40 -20.31 15.96
CA ARG A 116 -5.45 -21.69 15.46
C ARG A 116 -6.12 -21.72 14.08
N GLY A 117 -7.27 -21.06 13.92
CA GLY A 117 -7.94 -20.96 12.63
C GLY A 117 -7.08 -20.27 11.58
N SER A 118 -6.34 -19.22 11.98
CA SER A 118 -5.35 -18.57 11.11
C SER A 118 -4.28 -19.54 10.63
N HIS A 119 -3.66 -20.29 11.55
CA HIS A 119 -2.65 -21.30 11.21
C HIS A 119 -3.18 -22.34 10.21
N ASP A 120 -4.34 -22.93 10.48
CA ASP A 120 -4.90 -24.01 9.65
C ASP A 120 -5.32 -23.49 8.26
N LEU A 121 -5.88 -22.28 8.18
CA LEU A 121 -6.22 -21.63 6.91
C LEU A 121 -4.97 -21.24 6.12
N LEU A 122 -3.92 -20.79 6.80
CA LEU A 122 -2.65 -20.44 6.18
C LEU A 122 -1.94 -21.67 5.60
N ALA A 123 -1.96 -22.80 6.30
CA ALA A 123 -1.43 -24.07 5.78
C ALA A 123 -2.12 -24.46 4.46
N ARG A 124 -3.46 -24.33 4.42
CA ARG A 124 -4.26 -24.56 3.20
C ARG A 124 -3.97 -23.54 2.10
N ALA A 125 -3.72 -22.27 2.45
CA ALA A 125 -3.36 -21.23 1.50
C ALA A 125 -2.00 -21.50 0.85
N THR A 126 -1.00 -21.89 1.65
CA THR A 126 0.34 -22.26 1.16
C THR A 126 0.29 -23.47 0.25
N ALA A 127 -0.48 -24.51 0.62
CA ALA A 127 -0.70 -25.67 -0.25
C ALA A 127 -1.43 -25.31 -1.55
N ALA A 128 -2.30 -24.28 -1.54
CA ALA A 128 -2.94 -23.81 -2.76
C ALA A 128 -1.97 -23.03 -3.67
N CYS A 129 -0.95 -22.37 -3.11
CA CYS A 129 0.05 -21.61 -3.88
C CYS A 129 0.95 -22.51 -4.74
N THR A 130 1.26 -23.73 -4.30
CA THR A 130 2.10 -24.68 -5.06
C THR A 130 1.42 -25.21 -6.33
N VAL A 131 0.10 -25.05 -6.43
CA VAL A 131 -0.73 -25.52 -7.56
C VAL A 131 -0.96 -24.42 -8.60
N VAL A 132 -0.48 -23.20 -8.37
CA VAL A 132 -0.66 -22.05 -9.26
C VAL A 132 0.46 -22.00 -10.32
N ASP A 133 0.14 -21.54 -11.54
CA ASP A 133 1.13 -21.12 -12.56
C ASP A 133 2.19 -20.18 -11.92
N PRO A 134 3.51 -20.37 -12.19
CA PRO A 134 4.58 -19.54 -11.67
C PRO A 134 4.29 -18.04 -11.59
N ALA A 135 3.62 -17.45 -12.59
CA ALA A 135 3.31 -16.01 -12.58
C ALA A 135 2.39 -15.60 -11.40
N GLY A 136 1.24 -16.29 -11.25
CA GLY A 136 0.28 -16.01 -10.17
C GLY A 136 0.69 -16.56 -8.80
N ALA A 137 1.60 -17.55 -8.78
CA ALA A 137 2.15 -18.15 -7.57
C ALA A 137 2.92 -17.12 -6.74
N ASP A 138 3.68 -16.23 -7.38
CA ASP A 138 4.49 -15.23 -6.68
C ASP A 138 3.63 -14.29 -5.83
N ARG A 139 2.55 -13.74 -6.41
CA ARG A 139 1.65 -12.84 -5.66
C ARG A 139 1.01 -13.54 -4.46
N SER A 140 0.48 -14.75 -4.66
CA SER A 140 -0.23 -15.48 -3.61
C SER A 140 0.73 -15.91 -2.49
N ALA A 141 1.93 -16.39 -2.85
CA ALA A 141 2.96 -16.79 -1.91
C ALA A 141 3.53 -15.59 -1.12
N ILE A 142 3.72 -14.43 -1.75
CA ILE A 142 4.12 -13.20 -1.05
C ILE A 142 3.10 -12.86 0.05
N ARG A 143 1.80 -12.88 -0.29
CA ARG A 143 0.72 -12.53 0.64
C ARG A 143 0.59 -13.56 1.77
N ALA A 144 0.72 -14.84 1.48
CA ALA A 144 0.77 -15.89 2.49
C ALA A 144 1.96 -15.70 3.44
N GLY A 145 3.12 -15.33 2.91
CA GLY A 145 4.30 -15.01 3.72
C GLY A 145 4.10 -13.82 4.67
N TRP A 146 3.34 -12.80 4.28
CA TRP A 146 2.97 -11.70 5.19
C TRP A 146 2.12 -12.20 6.36
N VAL A 147 1.08 -12.99 6.09
CA VAL A 147 0.20 -13.53 7.14
C VAL A 147 0.96 -14.52 8.04
N ALA A 148 1.90 -15.29 7.47
CA ALA A 148 2.78 -16.16 8.25
C ALA A 148 3.67 -15.36 9.21
N ALA A 149 4.25 -14.25 8.73
CA ALA A 149 5.05 -13.36 9.57
C ALA A 149 4.20 -12.72 10.68
N GLU A 150 3.02 -12.20 10.34
CA GLU A 150 2.09 -11.61 11.31
C GLU A 150 1.66 -12.66 12.35
N LEU A 151 1.26 -13.87 11.96
CA LEU A 151 0.90 -14.95 12.88
C LEU A 151 2.04 -15.30 13.85
N ALA A 152 3.28 -15.37 13.36
CA ALA A 152 4.45 -15.63 14.18
C ALA A 152 4.71 -14.49 15.18
N LEU A 153 4.55 -13.22 14.77
CA LEU A 153 4.64 -12.06 15.67
C LEU A 153 3.58 -12.14 16.78
N PHE A 154 2.32 -12.44 16.43
CA PHE A 154 1.25 -12.62 17.41
C PHE A 154 1.48 -13.79 18.36
N SER A 155 2.23 -14.79 17.92
CA SER A 155 2.60 -15.95 18.73
C SER A 155 3.88 -15.74 19.56
N GLY A 156 4.52 -14.56 19.45
CA GLY A 156 5.78 -14.26 20.15
C GLY A 156 7.03 -14.88 19.53
N ASP A 157 6.94 -15.48 18.34
CA ASP A 157 8.07 -16.09 17.64
C ASP A 157 8.68 -15.11 16.62
N GLY A 158 9.49 -14.17 17.13
CA GLY A 158 10.23 -13.20 16.33
C GLY A 158 11.10 -13.85 15.24
N PRO A 159 11.94 -14.87 15.55
CA PRO A 159 12.75 -15.55 14.55
C PRO A 159 11.93 -16.18 13.40
N ALA A 160 10.80 -16.84 13.69
CA ALA A 160 9.92 -17.36 12.63
C ALA A 160 9.28 -16.23 11.83
N ALA A 161 8.89 -15.15 12.48
CA ALA A 161 8.35 -13.98 11.80
C ALA A 161 9.35 -13.37 10.82
N SER A 162 10.63 -13.26 11.21
CA SER A 162 11.70 -12.76 10.32
C SER A 162 11.89 -13.69 9.13
N ARG A 163 12.01 -15.01 9.34
CA ARG A 163 12.18 -15.98 8.24
C ARG A 163 11.03 -15.90 7.23
N ALA A 164 9.78 -15.84 7.71
CA ALA A 164 8.61 -15.74 6.85
C ALA A 164 8.58 -14.42 6.06
N ALA A 165 8.90 -13.31 6.73
CA ALA A 165 8.92 -11.99 6.12
C ALA A 165 10.05 -11.84 5.07
N ASP A 166 11.25 -12.34 5.38
CA ASP A 166 12.41 -12.32 4.48
C ASP A 166 12.12 -13.16 3.22
N ALA A 167 11.49 -14.33 3.39
CA ALA A 167 11.06 -15.16 2.27
C ALA A 167 9.99 -14.48 1.39
N ALA A 168 9.11 -13.66 1.97
CA ALA A 168 8.13 -12.85 1.23
C ALA A 168 8.79 -11.64 0.55
N ALA A 169 9.79 -11.02 1.17
CA ALA A 169 10.55 -9.91 0.61
C ALA A 169 11.42 -10.36 -0.57
N ALA A 170 12.11 -11.51 -0.45
CA ALA A 170 12.89 -12.08 -1.54
C ALA A 170 12.03 -12.36 -2.78
N ARG A 171 10.83 -12.93 -2.61
CA ARG A 171 9.87 -13.13 -3.71
C ARG A 171 9.37 -11.79 -4.28
N ALA A 172 9.04 -10.84 -3.41
CA ALA A 172 8.56 -9.54 -3.84
C ALA A 172 9.63 -8.74 -4.61
N ALA A 173 10.92 -8.94 -4.33
CA ALA A 173 12.01 -8.30 -5.06
C ALA A 173 12.00 -8.65 -6.56
N GLY A 174 11.58 -9.87 -6.94
CA GLY A 174 11.38 -10.29 -8.33
C GLY A 174 10.06 -9.80 -8.95
N SER A 175 9.15 -9.22 -8.15
CA SER A 175 7.84 -8.76 -8.63
C SER A 175 7.91 -7.36 -9.25
N ARG A 176 7.12 -7.15 -10.30
CA ARG A 176 6.89 -5.81 -10.90
C ARG A 176 6.02 -4.90 -10.04
N SER A 177 5.44 -5.41 -8.95
CA SER A 177 4.56 -4.62 -8.09
C SER A 177 5.33 -3.87 -7.02
N SER A 178 5.49 -2.55 -7.20
CA SER A 178 6.06 -1.67 -6.16
C SER A 178 5.31 -1.78 -4.83
N ARG A 179 3.99 -2.04 -4.88
CA ARG A 179 3.18 -2.27 -3.67
C ARG A 179 3.60 -3.53 -2.92
N HIS A 180 3.81 -4.66 -3.61
CA HIS A 180 4.30 -5.87 -2.95
C HIS A 180 5.70 -5.66 -2.39
N ARG A 181 6.60 -5.00 -3.12
CA ARG A 181 7.96 -4.68 -2.66
C ARG A 181 7.95 -3.87 -1.37
N VAL A 182 7.22 -2.74 -1.35
CA VAL A 182 7.13 -1.87 -0.17
C VAL A 182 6.47 -2.58 1.01
N LYS A 183 5.32 -3.27 0.81
CA LYS A 183 4.65 -3.97 1.91
C LYS A 183 5.51 -5.11 2.47
N SER A 184 6.19 -5.89 1.63
CA SER A 184 7.09 -6.93 2.10
C SER A 184 8.27 -6.36 2.89
N ALA A 185 8.85 -5.24 2.44
CA ALA A 185 9.94 -4.58 3.16
C ALA A 185 9.50 -4.06 4.53
N ILE A 186 8.31 -3.44 4.62
CA ILE A 186 7.74 -3.02 5.92
C ILE A 186 7.59 -4.22 6.87
N VAL A 187 7.01 -5.33 6.39
CA VAL A 187 6.83 -6.55 7.20
C VAL A 187 8.18 -7.14 7.61
N ALA A 188 9.17 -7.18 6.73
CA ALA A 188 10.52 -7.66 7.03
C ALA A 188 11.23 -6.78 8.07
N GLY A 189 11.12 -5.45 7.96
CA GLY A 189 11.64 -4.52 8.96
C GLY A 189 11.04 -4.76 10.35
N VAL A 190 9.70 -4.77 10.44
CA VAL A 190 8.99 -5.01 11.70
C VAL A 190 9.35 -6.37 12.30
N SER A 191 9.36 -7.44 11.49
CA SER A 191 9.73 -8.78 11.94
C SER A 191 11.18 -8.87 12.41
N ARG A 192 12.12 -8.18 11.74
CA ARG A 192 13.53 -8.11 12.17
C ARG A 192 13.68 -7.40 13.50
N ALA A 193 13.02 -6.25 13.70
CA ALA A 193 13.06 -5.53 14.98
C ALA A 193 12.40 -6.31 16.14
N ALA A 194 11.51 -7.26 15.83
CA ALA A 194 10.95 -8.18 16.83
C ALA A 194 11.90 -9.35 17.13
N ALA A 195 12.59 -9.89 16.12
CA ALA A 195 13.56 -10.97 16.28
C ALA A 195 14.88 -10.52 16.92
N ARG A 196 15.29 -9.28 16.64
CA ARG A 196 16.57 -8.67 17.03
C ARG A 196 16.33 -7.24 17.52
N PRO A 197 16.08 -7.05 18.83
CA PRO A 197 15.80 -5.72 19.39
C PRO A 197 16.94 -4.70 19.19
N ASP A 198 18.18 -5.17 19.07
CA ASP A 198 19.38 -4.39 18.74
C ASP A 198 19.34 -3.78 17.34
N ALA A 199 18.60 -4.39 16.40
CA ALA A 199 18.41 -3.84 15.05
C ALA A 199 17.35 -2.73 14.99
N ALA A 200 16.68 -2.39 16.10
CA ALA A 200 15.59 -1.41 16.11
C ALA A 200 15.99 -0.01 15.59
N PRO A 201 17.20 0.55 15.88
CA PRO A 201 17.62 1.83 15.33
C PRO A 201 17.74 1.84 13.79
N ASP A 202 18.34 0.79 13.21
CA ASP A 202 18.41 0.61 11.75
C ASP A 202 17.02 0.50 11.13
N VAL A 203 16.16 -0.34 11.73
CA VAL A 203 14.80 -0.57 11.24
C VAL A 203 13.96 0.70 11.33
N LEU A 204 14.16 1.55 12.34
CA LEU A 204 13.50 2.85 12.44
C LEU A 204 13.80 3.72 11.20
N LEU A 205 15.08 3.86 10.84
CA LEU A 205 15.49 4.63 9.66
C LEU A 205 14.94 4.03 8.37
N GLU A 206 14.90 2.70 8.27
CA GLU A 206 14.35 1.99 7.13
C GLU A 206 12.83 2.20 7.00
N LEU A 207 12.07 2.14 8.09
CA LEU A 207 10.62 2.37 8.08
C LEU A 207 10.29 3.81 7.71
N ASP A 208 11.08 4.80 8.13
CA ASP A 208 10.96 6.19 7.68
C ASP A 208 11.20 6.32 6.17
N ALA A 209 12.24 5.65 5.64
CA ALA A 209 12.51 5.63 4.21
C ALA A 209 11.39 4.95 3.42
N LEU A 210 10.83 3.86 3.94
CA LEU A 210 9.69 3.15 3.36
C LEU A 210 8.40 3.97 3.38
N ALA A 211 8.15 4.70 4.46
CA ALA A 211 7.04 5.65 4.55
C ALA A 211 7.16 6.73 3.48
N ALA A 212 8.35 7.35 3.35
CA ALA A 212 8.60 8.35 2.31
C ALA A 212 8.47 7.77 0.89
N ALA A 213 8.94 6.55 0.66
CA ALA A 213 8.77 5.86 -0.62
C ALA A 213 7.30 5.56 -0.93
N ALA A 214 6.51 5.11 0.05
CA ALA A 214 5.08 4.88 -0.10
C ALA A 214 4.34 6.16 -0.52
N LEU A 215 4.68 7.32 0.08
CA LEU A 215 4.13 8.62 -0.33
C LEU A 215 4.48 8.97 -1.78
N ARG A 216 5.76 8.86 -2.16
CA ARG A 216 6.21 9.17 -3.54
C ARG A 216 5.52 8.29 -4.59
N LEU A 217 5.23 7.04 -4.25
CA LEU A 217 4.53 6.09 -5.12
C LEU A 217 3.00 6.27 -5.10
N GLY A 218 2.47 7.11 -4.21
CA GLY A 218 1.03 7.30 -3.99
C GLY A 218 0.37 6.14 -3.23
N LEU A 219 1.13 5.28 -2.57
CA LEU A 219 0.67 4.10 -1.84
C LEU A 219 0.26 4.45 -0.40
N LEU A 220 -0.71 5.35 -0.24
CA LEU A 220 -1.17 5.85 1.07
C LEU A 220 -1.51 4.74 2.09
N PRO A 221 -2.14 3.61 1.71
CA PRO A 221 -2.39 2.50 2.64
C PRO A 221 -1.14 1.79 3.18
N LEU A 222 0.05 2.08 2.63
CA LEU A 222 1.33 1.58 3.15
C LEU A 222 2.14 2.66 3.87
N HIS A 223 1.83 3.94 3.65
CA HIS A 223 2.48 5.04 4.37
C HIS A 223 2.14 5.03 5.86
N TRP A 224 0.85 5.07 6.22
CA TRP A 224 0.45 5.15 7.62
C TRP A 224 0.96 3.99 8.50
N PRO A 225 0.95 2.70 8.08
CA PRO A 225 1.45 1.63 8.93
C PRO A 225 2.98 1.67 9.05
N ALA A 226 3.70 2.14 8.02
CA ALA A 226 5.15 2.34 8.11
C ALA A 226 5.49 3.46 9.11
N SER A 227 4.79 4.60 9.02
CA SER A 227 4.96 5.71 9.96
C SER A 227 4.60 5.34 11.39
N LEU A 228 3.53 4.56 11.59
CA LEU A 228 3.14 4.10 12.92
C LEU A 228 4.14 3.11 13.50
N ALA A 229 4.59 2.12 12.72
CA ALA A 229 5.62 1.18 13.14
C ALA A 229 6.93 1.89 13.48
N ALA A 230 7.32 2.92 12.70
CA ALA A 230 8.46 3.77 13.02
C ALA A 230 8.26 4.52 14.34
N ALA A 231 7.07 5.11 14.58
CA ALA A 231 6.76 5.76 15.85
C ALA A 231 6.86 4.78 17.04
N ASP A 232 6.35 3.56 16.90
CA ASP A 232 6.39 2.56 17.96
C ASP A 232 7.82 2.06 18.26
N LEU A 233 8.72 2.04 17.26
CA LEU A 233 10.14 1.80 17.50
C LEU A 233 10.82 2.99 18.17
N ALA A 234 10.50 4.21 17.75
CA ALA A 234 11.09 5.43 18.31
C ALA A 234 10.73 5.65 19.79
N ASP A 235 9.58 5.13 20.24
CA ASP A 235 9.16 5.14 21.65
C ASP A 235 9.93 4.13 22.52
N ARG A 236 10.67 3.19 21.93
CA ARG A 236 11.49 2.27 22.70
C ARG A 236 12.72 3.00 23.28
N PRO A 237 13.08 2.76 24.55
CA PRO A 237 14.20 3.45 25.20
C PRO A 237 15.49 3.37 24.38
N GLY A 238 16.12 4.52 24.12
CA GLY A 238 17.41 4.64 23.44
C GLY A 238 17.40 4.43 21.92
N VAL A 239 16.32 3.91 21.34
CA VAL A 239 16.27 3.59 19.89
C VAL A 239 16.39 4.83 19.03
N ALA A 240 15.63 5.89 19.34
CA ALA A 240 15.67 7.11 18.54
C ALA A 240 17.01 7.85 18.65
N ALA A 241 17.62 7.87 19.84
CA ALA A 241 18.95 8.46 20.04
C ALA A 241 20.02 7.71 19.25
N ALA A 242 20.02 6.38 19.31
CA ALA A 242 20.93 5.55 18.51
C ALA A 242 20.72 5.76 17.01
N ALA A 243 19.47 5.81 16.54
CA ALA A 243 19.16 6.06 15.14
C ALA A 243 19.64 7.44 14.67
N ALA A 244 19.54 8.47 15.52
CA ALA A 244 20.03 9.82 15.21
C ALA A 244 21.57 9.85 15.06
N VAL A 245 22.30 9.15 15.94
CA VAL A 245 23.77 8.99 15.84
C VAL A 245 24.12 8.27 14.52
N MET A 246 23.47 7.15 14.23
CA MET A 246 23.70 6.38 13.00
C MET A 246 23.39 7.18 11.73
N ALA A 247 22.34 8.00 11.74
CA ALA A 247 22.00 8.87 10.61
C ALA A 247 23.04 9.97 10.40
N ALA A 248 23.59 10.55 11.48
CA ALA A 248 24.64 11.55 11.42
C ALA A 248 25.98 10.97 10.91
N GLU A 249 26.31 9.76 11.33
CA GLU A 249 27.52 9.03 10.90
C GLU A 249 27.39 8.45 9.48
N GLY A 250 26.17 8.08 9.08
CA GLY A 250 25.90 7.19 7.96
C GLY A 250 25.01 7.78 6.85
N ALA A 251 25.19 9.05 6.46
CA ALA A 251 24.44 9.67 5.35
C ALA A 251 24.47 8.87 4.02
N ALA A 252 25.35 7.86 3.89
CA ALA A 252 25.43 6.93 2.76
C ALA A 252 24.44 5.74 2.82
N THR A 253 24.06 5.25 4.00
CA THR A 253 23.22 4.03 4.16
C THR A 253 21.76 4.29 3.81
N ALA A 254 21.25 5.51 4.06
CA ALA A 254 19.90 5.93 3.65
C ALA A 254 19.71 5.97 2.12
N ARG A 255 20.79 6.15 1.34
CA ARG A 255 20.78 6.09 -0.13
C ARG A 255 20.66 4.64 -0.65
N SER A 256 21.20 3.67 0.10
CA SER A 256 21.21 2.25 -0.26
C SER A 256 19.81 1.63 -0.33
N TRP A 257 18.87 2.02 0.54
CA TRP A 257 17.56 1.37 0.59
C TRP A 257 16.65 1.68 -0.62
N GLY A 258 16.77 2.88 -1.20
CA GLY A 258 16.10 3.22 -2.45
C GLY A 258 16.59 2.38 -3.64
N ASP A 259 17.88 2.04 -3.64
CA ASP A 259 18.54 1.20 -4.65
C ASP A 259 18.28 -0.30 -4.41
N VAL A 260 18.36 -0.77 -3.15
CA VAL A 260 18.10 -2.16 -2.73
C VAL A 260 16.65 -2.57 -3.00
N LEU A 261 15.71 -1.64 -2.83
CA LEU A 261 14.31 -1.87 -3.20
C LEU A 261 14.03 -1.53 -4.66
N GLY A 262 15.05 -1.25 -5.50
CA GLY A 262 14.91 -0.83 -6.90
C GLY A 262 13.80 0.20 -7.12
N LEU A 263 13.68 1.15 -6.19
CA LEU A 263 12.73 2.27 -6.22
C LEU A 263 13.39 3.56 -6.74
N ALA A 264 14.72 3.58 -6.85
CA ALA A 264 15.52 4.72 -7.28
C ALA A 264 15.69 4.85 -8.81
N SER A 265 15.44 3.80 -9.59
CA SER A 265 15.57 3.83 -11.05
C SER A 265 14.35 3.24 -11.77
N GLY A 266 13.58 4.12 -12.43
CA GLY A 266 12.73 3.76 -13.57
C GLY A 266 11.59 2.75 -13.36
N ALA A 267 11.32 2.27 -12.14
CA ALA A 267 10.19 1.39 -11.89
C ALA A 267 8.88 2.15 -12.12
N GLU A 268 8.34 2.03 -13.33
CA GLU A 268 6.95 2.35 -13.58
C GLU A 268 6.12 1.65 -12.51
N VAL A 269 5.20 2.37 -11.87
CA VAL A 269 4.11 1.74 -11.15
C VAL A 269 3.46 0.83 -12.17
N ALA A 270 3.71 -0.48 -12.08
CA ALA A 270 3.06 -1.45 -12.93
C ALA A 270 1.58 -1.40 -12.58
N CYS A 271 0.84 -0.60 -13.35
CA CYS A 271 -0.62 -0.62 -13.44
C CYS A 271 -1.11 -1.87 -14.16
N HIS A 272 -0.21 -2.82 -14.45
CA HIS A 272 -0.54 -4.11 -15.01
C HIS A 272 -0.72 -5.12 -13.89
N PRO A 273 -1.67 -6.06 -14.03
CA PRO A 273 -1.71 -7.20 -13.12
C PRO A 273 -0.33 -7.87 -13.11
N PRO A 274 0.03 -8.57 -12.02
CA PRO A 274 1.32 -9.26 -11.96
C PRO A 274 1.59 -10.20 -13.14
N ASP A 275 0.58 -10.56 -13.95
CA ASP A 275 0.63 -11.72 -14.86
C ASP A 275 0.23 -11.42 -16.33
N GLY A 276 0.31 -10.18 -16.81
CA GLY A 276 -0.03 -9.85 -18.21
C GLY A 276 1.15 -10.03 -19.19
N ARG A 277 1.00 -10.86 -20.25
CA ARG A 277 1.94 -10.86 -21.39
C ARG A 277 1.88 -9.53 -22.15
N VAL A 278 3.04 -9.02 -22.54
CA VAL A 278 3.20 -7.79 -23.35
C VAL A 278 2.65 -8.02 -24.76
N ARG A 279 1.67 -7.22 -25.20
CA ARG A 279 1.39 -7.05 -26.63
C ARG A 279 2.34 -5.98 -27.19
N PRO A 280 3.07 -6.23 -28.28
CA PRO A 280 3.90 -5.21 -28.90
C PRO A 280 3.01 -4.08 -29.45
N PRO A 281 3.50 -2.83 -29.45
CA PRO A 281 2.74 -1.71 -29.99
C PRO A 281 2.50 -1.93 -31.49
N VAL A 282 1.22 -1.89 -31.88
CA VAL A 282 0.82 -1.81 -33.29
C VAL A 282 1.35 -0.47 -33.82
N ARG A 283 2.36 -0.51 -34.69
CA ARG A 283 2.81 0.66 -35.45
C ARG A 283 1.64 1.14 -36.32
N ARG A 284 1.15 2.35 -36.09
CA ARG A 284 0.35 3.07 -37.09
C ARG A 284 1.31 3.65 -38.15
N PRO A 285 0.95 3.63 -39.44
CA PRO A 285 1.76 4.27 -40.47
C PRO A 285 1.68 5.79 -40.33
N ASP A 286 2.85 6.44 -40.40
CA ASP A 286 2.96 7.89 -40.51
C ASP A 286 2.28 8.37 -41.79
N THR A 287 1.40 9.37 -41.65
CA THR A 287 0.99 10.21 -42.76
C THR A 287 1.36 11.64 -42.41
N SER A 288 2.43 12.12 -43.04
CA SER A 288 2.84 13.51 -43.06
C SER A 288 1.85 14.33 -43.89
N VAL A 289 1.30 15.41 -43.35
CA VAL A 289 0.92 16.58 -44.16
C VAL A 289 1.26 17.85 -43.40
N ALA A 290 1.99 18.72 -44.07
CA ALA A 290 2.46 20.02 -43.62
C ALA A 290 1.35 21.08 -43.62
N ALA A 291 1.42 22.06 -42.71
CA ALA A 291 0.92 23.42 -42.96
C ALA A 291 1.50 24.44 -41.95
N THR A 292 2.52 25.16 -42.44
CA THR A 292 2.79 26.60 -42.36
C THR A 292 2.58 27.46 -41.08
N ARG A 293 3.70 28.11 -40.75
CA ARG A 293 3.98 29.32 -39.95
C ARG A 293 2.97 30.49 -40.07
N SER A 294 2.83 31.25 -38.98
CA SER A 294 3.01 32.71 -38.99
C SER A 294 3.33 33.25 -37.59
N ALA A 295 4.11 34.33 -37.57
CA ALA A 295 4.89 34.83 -36.44
C ALA A 295 4.45 36.24 -35.99
N LEU A 296 4.51 36.46 -34.66
CA LEU A 296 4.90 37.69 -33.92
C LEU A 296 4.07 39.00 -34.10
N PRO A 297 4.14 40.02 -33.19
CA PRO A 297 5.20 40.30 -32.21
C PRO A 297 4.79 40.74 -30.78
N SER A 298 5.82 40.92 -29.94
CA SER A 298 5.80 41.31 -28.53
C SER A 298 6.11 42.81 -28.28
N ALA A 299 5.76 43.28 -27.06
CA ALA A 299 6.30 44.40 -26.24
C ALA A 299 5.37 45.65 -26.07
N PRO A 300 5.55 46.54 -25.04
CA PRO A 300 6.47 46.54 -23.89
C PRO A 300 5.82 46.85 -22.49
N ARG A 301 6.70 46.91 -21.47
CA ARG A 301 6.51 47.13 -20.02
C ARG A 301 5.91 48.50 -19.62
N ARG A 302 5.17 48.53 -18.50
CA ARG A 302 5.12 49.68 -17.54
C ARG A 302 5.02 49.20 -16.09
N ARG A 303 5.90 49.71 -15.23
CA ARG A 303 5.74 49.78 -13.76
C ARG A 303 4.95 51.06 -13.42
N PRO A 304 4.29 51.09 -12.26
CA PRO A 304 4.66 52.11 -11.28
C PRO A 304 4.79 51.54 -9.87
N SER A 305 5.83 52.00 -9.18
CA SER A 305 5.90 52.11 -7.73
C SER A 305 5.13 53.36 -7.29
N ASP A 306 4.39 53.29 -6.18
CA ASP A 306 4.64 54.17 -5.03
C ASP A 306 3.88 53.69 -3.78
N VAL A 307 4.45 54.10 -2.66
CA VAL A 307 4.34 53.68 -1.27
C VAL A 307 3.02 54.09 -0.62
N ALA A 308 2.44 53.20 0.21
CA ALA A 308 1.68 53.59 1.40
C ALA A 308 1.76 52.48 2.47
N GLU A 309 2.27 52.86 3.64
CA GLU A 309 2.42 52.05 4.85
C GLU A 309 1.10 51.80 5.61
N CYS A 310 1.20 50.85 6.55
CA CYS A 310 0.32 50.56 7.68
C CYS A 310 -0.90 49.65 7.46
N ALA A 311 -0.73 48.36 7.79
CA ALA A 311 -1.35 47.75 8.98
C ALA A 311 -0.83 46.30 9.16
N GLY A 312 -0.09 46.05 10.24
CA GLY A 312 0.40 44.72 10.60
C GLY A 312 -0.77 43.74 10.81
N ASN A 313 -0.81 42.70 9.98
CA ASN A 313 -1.79 41.62 10.09
C ASN A 313 -1.45 40.74 11.31
N ALA A 314 -2.47 40.43 12.11
CA ALA A 314 -2.45 39.55 13.27
C ALA A 314 -1.89 38.12 13.01
N ASN A 315 -1.62 37.73 11.76
CA ASN A 315 -0.99 36.46 11.40
C ASN A 315 0.49 36.34 11.77
N ASP A 316 1.24 37.44 11.93
CA ASP A 316 2.68 37.35 12.24
C ASP A 316 2.95 37.00 13.72
N ARG A 317 1.93 37.05 14.58
CA ARG A 317 2.04 36.66 16.00
C ARG A 317 1.81 35.17 16.25
N HIS A 318 1.33 34.41 15.25
CA HIS A 318 1.13 32.96 15.38
C HIS A 318 2.33 32.13 14.93
N VAL A 319 3.27 32.71 14.19
CA VAL A 319 4.47 31.99 13.70
C VAL A 319 5.52 31.80 14.80
N ASN A 320 5.45 32.56 15.90
CA ASN A 320 6.45 32.53 16.99
C ASN A 320 5.94 31.98 18.34
N ARG A 321 4.82 31.24 18.36
CA ARG A 321 4.29 30.60 19.59
C ARG A 321 4.13 29.08 19.53
N SER A 322 4.64 28.41 18.49
CA SER A 322 4.67 26.93 18.47
C SER A 322 6.01 26.34 18.94
N SER A 323 6.92 27.17 19.47
CA SER A 323 8.27 26.76 19.89
C SER A 323 8.33 26.24 21.33
N ASP A 324 7.26 26.41 22.13
CA ASP A 324 7.26 26.14 23.57
C ASP A 324 6.48 24.86 23.95
N ALA A 325 6.55 23.82 23.11
CA ALA A 325 6.32 22.46 23.57
C ALA A 325 7.69 21.83 23.85
N PRO A 326 7.87 21.02 24.91
CA PRO A 326 9.11 20.30 25.14
C PRO A 326 9.28 19.33 23.98
N ASN A 327 10.02 19.76 22.98
CA ASN A 327 10.22 19.03 21.75
C ASN A 327 11.29 18.01 22.07
N ASP A 328 10.89 16.74 22.29
CA ASP A 328 11.80 15.61 22.23
C ASP A 328 12.28 15.48 20.77
N THR A 329 13.13 16.42 20.35
CA THR A 329 13.65 16.59 18.99
C THR A 329 14.39 15.35 18.49
N VAL A 330 14.85 14.51 19.42
CA VAL A 330 15.56 13.25 19.14
C VAL A 330 14.58 12.12 18.78
N SER A 331 13.40 12.06 19.40
CA SER A 331 12.44 10.97 19.19
C SER A 331 11.61 11.18 17.93
N ASP A 332 11.05 12.38 17.75
CA ASP A 332 10.21 12.73 16.60
C ASP A 332 8.99 11.77 16.42
N THR A 333 8.65 10.97 17.44
CA THR A 333 7.44 10.13 17.50
C THR A 333 6.16 10.93 17.24
N PRO A 334 5.92 12.11 17.86
CA PRO A 334 4.68 12.85 17.62
C PRO A 334 4.48 13.20 16.15
N ARG A 335 5.54 13.55 15.42
CA ARG A 335 5.49 13.84 13.99
C ARG A 335 5.12 12.60 13.18
N ARG A 336 5.70 11.44 13.48
CA ARG A 336 5.38 10.16 12.80
C ARG A 336 3.94 9.74 13.02
N ARG A 337 3.43 9.86 14.25
CA ARG A 337 2.01 9.61 14.57
C ARG A 337 1.09 10.59 13.86
N HIS A 338 1.45 11.87 13.82
CA HIS A 338 0.69 12.89 13.09
C HIS A 338 0.64 12.59 11.58
N ALA A 339 1.75 12.20 10.97
CA ALA A 339 1.80 11.81 9.55
C ALA A 339 0.92 10.59 9.24
N ALA A 340 0.91 9.59 10.14
CA ALA A 340 0.01 8.45 10.04
C ALA A 340 -1.47 8.89 10.14
N ALA A 341 -1.81 9.73 11.13
CA ALA A 341 -3.17 10.25 11.33
C ALA A 341 -3.67 11.08 10.14
N ALA A 342 -2.83 11.96 9.59
CA ALA A 342 -3.14 12.75 8.40
C ALA A 342 -3.46 11.85 7.19
N THR A 343 -2.70 10.76 7.03
CA THR A 343 -2.94 9.78 5.97
C THR A 343 -4.25 9.02 6.18
N LEU A 344 -4.54 8.60 7.41
CA LEU A 344 -5.81 7.97 7.75
C LEU A 344 -7.00 8.88 7.47
N SER A 345 -6.91 10.19 7.76
CA SER A 345 -7.95 11.17 7.42
C SER A 345 -8.20 11.23 5.90
N VAL A 346 -7.15 11.19 5.08
CA VAL A 346 -7.29 11.11 3.61
C VAL A 346 -7.91 9.79 3.16
N LEU A 347 -7.54 8.66 3.77
CA LEU A 347 -8.16 7.37 3.45
C LEU A 347 -9.64 7.36 3.83
N TYR A 348 -10.02 7.98 4.94
CA TYR A 348 -11.40 8.10 5.38
C TYR A 348 -12.24 8.91 4.38
N SER A 349 -11.75 10.07 3.93
CA SER A 349 -12.45 10.92 2.96
C SER A 349 -12.59 10.23 1.59
N ARG A 350 -11.65 9.36 1.24
CA ARG A 350 -11.66 8.55 0.01
C ARG A 350 -12.40 7.22 0.12
N SER A 351 -12.96 6.88 1.29
CA SER A 351 -13.68 5.63 1.53
C SER A 351 -15.18 5.77 1.31
N ASP A 352 -15.82 4.67 0.91
CA ASP A 352 -17.28 4.55 0.86
C ASP A 352 -17.88 4.54 2.28
N PRO A 353 -19.20 4.73 2.46
CA PRO A 353 -19.83 4.79 3.78
C PRO A 353 -19.53 3.58 4.67
N ILE A 354 -19.46 2.37 4.10
CA ILE A 354 -19.11 1.16 4.86
C ILE A 354 -17.65 1.23 5.29
N GLY A 355 -16.74 1.65 4.40
CA GLY A 355 -15.32 1.79 4.72
C GLY A 355 -15.07 2.78 5.84
N ARG A 356 -15.76 3.92 5.82
CA ARG A 356 -15.71 4.93 6.88
C ARG A 356 -16.19 4.40 8.23
N ARG A 357 -17.28 3.63 8.24
CA ARG A 357 -17.77 2.96 9.46
C ARG A 357 -16.73 2.00 10.02
N LEU A 358 -16.16 1.13 9.17
CA LEU A 358 -15.15 0.17 9.59
C LEU A 358 -13.92 0.86 10.20
N MET A 359 -13.45 1.96 9.61
CA MET A 359 -12.33 2.74 10.16
C MET A 359 -12.64 3.37 11.52
N GLY A 360 -13.90 3.78 11.76
CA GLY A 360 -14.31 4.38 13.04
C GLY A 360 -14.50 3.36 14.16
N GLU A 361 -14.82 2.12 13.82
CA GLU A 361 -15.08 1.02 14.76
C GLU A 361 -13.85 0.11 14.99
N SER A 362 -12.78 0.29 14.20
CA SER A 362 -11.65 -0.64 14.22
C SER A 362 -10.71 -0.44 15.41
N ALA A 363 -10.38 -1.53 16.09
CA ALA A 363 -9.27 -1.57 17.05
C ALA A 363 -7.88 -1.53 16.38
N TRP A 364 -7.81 -1.79 15.07
CA TRP A 364 -6.57 -1.88 14.29
C TRP A 364 -6.15 -0.57 13.64
N VAL A 365 -7.07 0.40 13.58
CA VAL A 365 -6.81 1.74 13.09
C VAL A 365 -6.75 2.64 14.32
N PRO A 366 -5.59 3.26 14.64
CA PRO A 366 -5.47 4.15 15.79
C PRO A 366 -6.56 5.20 15.77
N GLY A 367 -7.04 5.63 16.94
CA GLY A 367 -8.11 6.63 17.09
C GLY A 367 -7.74 8.00 16.51
N TRP A 368 -7.75 8.11 15.18
CA TRP A 368 -7.41 9.29 14.39
C TRP A 368 -8.41 10.43 14.61
N HIS A 369 -9.61 10.10 15.08
CA HIS A 369 -10.62 11.06 15.52
C HIS A 369 -10.18 11.91 16.73
N ARG A 370 -9.16 11.50 17.50
CA ARG A 370 -8.65 12.28 18.64
C ARG A 370 -7.62 13.35 18.24
N VAL A 371 -7.27 13.43 16.95
CA VAL A 371 -6.22 14.32 16.41
C VAL A 371 -6.81 15.37 15.44
N MET A 372 -8.14 15.40 15.26
CA MET A 372 -8.87 16.47 14.56
C MET A 372 -9.72 17.26 15.55
#